data_AF-A0A1M3G6L6-F1
#
_entry.id   AF-A0A1M3G6L6-F1
#
_cell.length_a   1.000
_cell.length_b   1.000
_cell.length_c   1.000
_cell.angle_alpha   90.00
_cell.angle_beta   90.00
_cell.angle_gamma   90.00
#
_symmetry.space_group_name_H-M   'P 1'
#
loop_
_entity.id
_entity.type
_entity.pdbx_description
1 polymer ?
#
loop_
_entity_poly.entity_id
_entity_poly.type
_entity_poly.pdbx_seq_one_letter_code
_entity_poly.pdbx_strand_id
1 'polypeptide(L)'
;MKKLAILLLSLSPLLGLAQDKTEPVTVAQMLTDHNYIFSAETALPQQGRMQQLTSEFDLTVTPDTIISYLPYFGRAFVAPVNPGEGGIKFTSVDFTYKEVKKKKKRWEITIEPRDAGSVQQLFLTVFDNGTASLRVNDRNRQSISFNGRVVAGPPRTKKGF
;
A
#
# COMPACT_ATOMS: atom_id res chain seq x y z
N MET A 1 10.71 71.47 -7.23
CA MET A 1 10.77 70.87 -8.60
C MET A 1 11.31 69.45 -8.49
N LYS A 2 10.55 68.45 -8.98
CA LYS A 2 11.04 67.16 -9.53
C LYS A 2 11.69 66.19 -8.51
N LYS A 3 11.35 64.91 -8.37
CA LYS A 3 10.37 64.01 -8.97
C LYS A 3 10.04 62.91 -7.94
N LEU A 4 8.80 62.47 -8.04
CA LEU A 4 8.17 61.27 -7.52
C LEU A 4 9.04 60.00 -7.77
N ALA A 5 9.17 59.12 -6.77
CA ALA A 5 9.46 57.70 -6.99
C ALA A 5 8.74 56.89 -5.91
N ILE A 6 7.56 56.40 -6.29
CA ILE A 6 6.74 55.45 -5.53
C ILE A 6 7.37 54.08 -5.76
N LEU A 7 7.94 53.48 -4.71
CA LEU A 7 8.37 52.09 -4.74
C LEU A 7 7.15 51.22 -4.39
N LEU A 8 6.54 50.63 -5.41
CA LEU A 8 5.46 49.66 -5.28
C LEU A 8 5.97 48.40 -4.56
N LEU A 9 5.51 48.20 -3.33
CA LEU A 9 5.53 46.90 -2.66
C LEU A 9 4.62 45.96 -3.47
N SER A 10 5.18 45.09 -4.29
CA SER A 10 4.42 43.98 -4.87
C SER A 10 4.11 42.96 -3.77
N LEU A 11 2.97 43.14 -3.12
CA LEU A 11 2.33 42.13 -2.30
C LEU A 11 1.78 41.04 -3.23
N SER A 12 2.62 40.09 -3.61
CA SER A 12 2.16 38.85 -4.22
C SER A 12 1.57 37.99 -3.10
N PRO A 13 0.28 37.61 -3.13
CA PRO A 13 -0.21 36.56 -2.26
C PRO A 13 0.46 35.28 -2.73
N LEU A 14 1.46 34.82 -1.97
CA LEU A 14 1.96 33.46 -2.12
C LEU A 14 0.74 32.59 -1.85
N LEU A 15 0.22 31.97 -2.91
CA LEU A 15 -0.82 30.95 -2.87
C LEU A 15 -0.52 30.06 -1.67
N GLY A 16 -1.38 30.14 -0.66
CA GLY A 16 -1.38 29.18 0.42
C GLY A 16 -1.65 27.82 -0.21
N LEU A 17 -0.59 27.05 -0.48
CA LEU A 17 -0.72 25.62 -0.41
C LEU A 17 -1.15 25.36 1.02
N ALA A 18 -2.45 25.15 1.21
CA ALA A 18 -2.96 24.52 2.39
C ALA A 18 -2.16 23.23 2.52
N GLN A 19 -1.12 23.27 3.36
CA GLN A 19 -0.60 22.05 3.95
C GLN A 19 -1.77 21.54 4.76
N ASP A 20 -2.50 20.59 4.16
CA ASP A 20 -3.44 19.77 4.87
C ASP A 20 -2.61 19.15 5.99
N LYS A 21 -2.64 19.78 7.17
CA LYS A 21 -2.04 19.28 8.39
C LYS A 21 -2.96 18.18 8.87
N THR A 22 -2.98 17.11 8.09
CA THR A 22 -3.53 15.84 8.53
C THR A 22 -2.65 15.42 9.69
N GLU A 23 -3.18 15.49 10.90
CA GLU A 23 -2.58 14.86 12.07
C GLU A 23 -2.04 13.48 11.66
N PRO A 24 -0.82 13.10 12.06
CA PRO A 24 -0.23 11.85 11.61
C PRO A 24 -1.15 10.71 12.05
N VAL A 25 -1.88 10.13 11.08
CA VAL A 25 -2.75 9.00 11.34
C VAL A 25 -1.87 7.90 11.91
N THR A 26 -2.26 7.33 13.04
CA THR A 26 -1.49 6.25 13.66
C THR A 26 -1.73 4.94 12.89
N VAL A 27 -0.75 4.03 12.91
CA VAL A 27 -0.93 2.69 12.32
C VAL A 27 -2.18 1.99 12.89
N ALA A 28 -2.42 2.11 14.19
CA ALA A 28 -3.59 1.53 14.82
C ALA A 28 -4.91 2.07 14.25
N GLN A 29 -4.98 3.38 13.94
CA GLN A 29 -6.15 3.98 13.31
C GLN A 29 -6.32 3.50 11.86
N MET A 30 -5.25 3.52 11.05
CA MET A 30 -5.33 3.04 9.66
C MET A 30 -5.79 1.58 9.55
N LEU A 31 -5.30 0.73 10.47
CA LEU A 31 -5.71 -0.67 10.54
C LEU A 31 -7.17 -0.79 11.01
N THR A 32 -7.58 -0.05 12.04
CA THR A 32 -9.00 -0.05 12.50
C THR A 32 -9.96 0.38 11.39
N ASP A 33 -9.55 1.39 10.61
CA ASP A 33 -10.36 1.92 9.52
C ASP A 33 -10.37 1.02 8.28
N HIS A 34 -9.50 0.00 8.22
CA HIS A 34 -9.13 -0.72 7.00
C HIS A 34 -8.84 0.27 5.86
N ASN A 35 -7.99 1.27 6.13
CA ASN A 35 -7.61 2.30 5.15
C ASN A 35 -6.09 2.49 5.13
N TYR A 36 -5.39 1.68 4.35
CA TYR A 36 -3.94 1.78 4.26
C TYR A 36 -3.40 1.31 2.92
N ILE A 37 -2.18 1.75 2.64
CA ILE A 37 -1.37 1.26 1.53
C ILE A 37 -0.13 0.62 2.13
N PHE A 38 0.13 -0.64 1.79
CA PHE A 38 1.43 -1.26 2.00
C PHE A 38 2.30 -0.98 0.77
N SER A 39 3.35 -0.17 0.94
CA SER A 39 4.34 0.11 -0.11
C SER A 39 5.49 -0.88 0.01
N ALA A 40 5.71 -1.69 -1.02
CA ALA A 40 6.78 -2.68 -1.06
C ALA A 40 8.12 -2.03 -1.41
N GLU A 41 9.16 -2.31 -0.62
CA GLU A 41 10.52 -1.81 -0.84
C GLU A 41 11.45 -2.91 -1.34
N THR A 42 11.24 -4.14 -0.90
CA THR A 42 12.02 -5.32 -1.31
C THR A 42 11.12 -6.50 -1.57
N ALA A 43 11.53 -7.36 -2.52
CA ALA A 43 10.89 -8.63 -2.80
C ALA A 43 11.84 -9.79 -2.47
N LEU A 44 11.31 -10.80 -1.80
CA LEU A 44 11.99 -11.98 -1.30
C LEU A 44 11.29 -13.23 -1.86
N PRO A 45 11.71 -13.71 -3.05
CA PRO A 45 11.20 -14.98 -3.57
C PRO A 45 11.65 -16.13 -2.66
N GLN A 46 10.87 -17.23 -2.60
CA GLN A 46 11.27 -18.44 -1.87
C GLN A 46 12.63 -19.00 -2.34
N GLN A 47 12.93 -18.83 -3.63
CA GLN A 47 14.19 -19.26 -4.23
C GLN A 47 14.79 -18.10 -5.03
N GLY A 48 16.08 -17.90 -4.87
CA GLY A 48 16.84 -16.83 -5.52
C GLY A 48 17.19 -15.69 -4.58
N ARG A 49 17.70 -14.60 -5.16
CA ARG A 49 18.15 -13.42 -4.42
C ARG A 49 17.02 -12.45 -4.13
N MET A 50 17.10 -11.78 -2.99
CA MET A 50 16.31 -10.58 -2.69
C MET A 50 16.46 -9.55 -3.82
N GLN A 51 15.35 -8.94 -4.22
CA GLN A 51 15.31 -7.83 -5.18
C GLN A 51 14.97 -6.54 -4.44
N GLN A 52 15.79 -5.50 -4.64
CA GLN A 52 15.43 -4.13 -4.29
C GLN A 52 14.44 -3.62 -5.33
N LEU A 53 13.33 -3.05 -4.88
CA LEU A 53 12.33 -2.46 -5.77
C LEU A 53 12.66 -0.97 -5.98
N THR A 54 12.63 -0.53 -7.23
CA THR A 54 12.90 0.86 -7.65
C THR A 54 11.67 1.56 -8.24
N SER A 55 10.58 0.82 -8.44
CA SER A 55 9.28 1.33 -8.84
C SER A 55 8.30 1.21 -7.69
N GLU A 56 7.23 2.02 -7.74
CA GLU A 56 6.16 1.97 -6.76
C GLU A 56 5.32 0.70 -6.97
N PHE A 57 5.34 -0.18 -5.97
CA PHE A 57 4.57 -1.41 -5.93
C PHE A 57 3.86 -1.48 -4.58
N ASP A 58 2.57 -1.82 -4.61
CA ASP A 58 1.76 -1.70 -3.42
C ASP A 58 0.65 -2.75 -3.29
N LEU A 59 0.11 -2.81 -2.08
CA LEU A 59 -1.17 -3.40 -1.75
C LEU A 59 -2.01 -2.31 -1.08
N THR A 60 -3.07 -1.88 -1.76
CA THR A 60 -4.05 -0.94 -1.21
C THR A 60 -5.20 -1.71 -0.56
N VAL A 61 -5.53 -1.33 0.67
CA VAL A 61 -6.62 -1.91 1.46
C VAL A 61 -7.61 -0.81 1.83
N THR A 62 -8.83 -0.95 1.31
CA THR A 62 -10.02 -0.21 1.74
C THR A 62 -11.01 -1.21 2.40
N PRO A 63 -12.12 -0.74 3.03
CA PRO A 63 -13.05 -1.64 3.72
C PRO A 63 -13.71 -2.65 2.79
N ASP A 64 -13.83 -2.28 1.51
CA ASP A 64 -14.61 -2.96 0.48
C ASP A 64 -13.77 -3.38 -0.72
N THR A 65 -12.48 -3.03 -0.78
CA THR A 65 -11.64 -3.32 -1.94
C THR A 65 -10.20 -3.58 -1.53
N ILE A 66 -9.61 -4.62 -2.13
CA ILE A 66 -8.17 -4.89 -2.11
C ILE A 66 -7.63 -4.70 -3.52
N ILE A 67 -6.62 -3.87 -3.69
CA ILE A 67 -5.92 -3.69 -4.97
C ILE A 67 -4.47 -4.08 -4.76
N SER A 68 -3.98 -5.03 -5.55
CA SER A 68 -2.59 -5.45 -5.55
C SER A 68 -1.94 -5.03 -6.86
N TYR A 69 -0.80 -4.35 -6.74
CA TYR A 69 0.12 -4.09 -7.84
C TYR A 69 1.53 -4.47 -7.39
N LEU A 70 1.79 -5.77 -7.29
CA LEU A 70 3.06 -6.31 -6.80
C LEU A 70 3.82 -7.03 -7.92
N PRO A 71 5.16 -6.94 -7.95
CA PRO A 71 5.95 -7.72 -8.89
C PRO A 71 6.03 -9.17 -8.43
N TYR A 72 6.32 -10.09 -9.34
CA TYR A 72 6.61 -11.47 -8.98
C TYR A 72 7.99 -11.85 -9.49
N PHE A 73 8.78 -12.42 -8.57
CA PHE A 73 10.05 -13.04 -8.86
C PHE A 73 9.97 -14.48 -8.35
N GLY A 74 10.43 -15.45 -9.11
CA GLY A 74 10.43 -16.85 -8.70
C GLY A 74 9.87 -17.79 -9.75
N ARG A 75 9.63 -19.04 -9.34
CA ARG A 75 9.16 -20.08 -10.25
C ARG A 75 7.63 -20.08 -10.30
N ALA A 76 7.08 -20.06 -11.51
CA ALA A 76 5.68 -20.35 -11.76
C ALA A 76 5.55 -21.82 -12.15
N PHE A 77 4.54 -22.51 -11.62
CA PHE A 77 4.24 -23.89 -11.99
C PHE A 77 3.36 -23.95 -13.25
N VAL A 78 2.65 -22.86 -13.54
CA VAL A 78 1.83 -22.68 -14.74
C VAL A 78 2.32 -21.43 -15.48
N ALA A 79 2.54 -21.56 -16.79
CA ALA A 79 2.93 -20.42 -17.61
C ALA A 79 1.79 -19.39 -17.69
N PRO A 80 2.05 -18.10 -17.48
CA PRO A 80 1.03 -17.07 -17.69
C PRO A 80 0.65 -17.01 -19.17
N VAL A 81 -0.65 -16.86 -19.45
CA VAL A 81 -1.19 -16.73 -20.82
C VAL A 81 -0.67 -15.45 -21.50
N ASN A 82 -0.44 -14.40 -20.71
CA ASN A 82 0.10 -13.12 -21.17
C ASN A 82 1.43 -12.80 -20.45
N PRO A 83 2.56 -12.64 -21.18
CA PRO A 83 3.86 -12.31 -20.59
C PRO A 83 3.88 -10.98 -19.81
N GLY A 84 3.01 -10.02 -20.15
CA GLY A 84 2.89 -8.72 -19.46
C GLY A 84 2.20 -8.78 -18.09
N GLU A 85 1.55 -9.90 -17.77
CA GLU A 85 0.83 -10.15 -16.52
C GLU A 85 1.67 -10.96 -15.53
N GLY A 86 2.99 -10.81 -15.61
CA GLY A 86 3.92 -11.59 -14.78
C GLY A 86 3.80 -11.35 -13.27
N GLY A 87 3.28 -10.20 -12.84
CA GLY A 87 3.15 -9.81 -11.43
C GLY A 87 1.91 -10.36 -10.72
N ILE A 88 1.74 -9.97 -9.45
CA ILE A 88 0.57 -10.25 -8.63
C ILE A 88 -0.33 -9.01 -8.71
N LYS A 89 -1.13 -8.95 -9.79
CA LYS A 89 -2.02 -7.82 -10.10
C LYS A 89 -3.47 -8.29 -10.00
N PHE A 90 -4.23 -7.70 -9.08
CA PHE A 90 -5.66 -8.00 -8.96
C PHE A 90 -6.40 -6.87 -8.24
N THR A 91 -7.72 -6.83 -8.45
CA THR A 91 -8.67 -6.10 -7.61
C THR A 91 -9.67 -7.11 -7.08
N SER A 92 -9.92 -7.08 -5.78
CA SER A 92 -10.85 -7.97 -5.10
C SER A 92 -11.87 -7.16 -4.33
N VAL A 93 -13.15 -7.48 -4.52
CA VAL A 93 -14.29 -6.92 -3.75
C VAL A 93 -15.01 -7.99 -2.93
N ASP A 94 -14.67 -9.27 -3.14
CA ASP A 94 -15.09 -10.40 -2.29
C ASP A 94 -13.88 -11.02 -1.60
N PHE A 95 -13.67 -10.65 -0.34
CA PHE A 95 -12.58 -11.15 0.48
C PHE A 95 -12.98 -11.28 1.94
N THR A 96 -12.23 -12.11 2.68
CA THR A 96 -12.24 -12.06 4.14
C THR A 96 -11.04 -11.28 4.65
N TYR A 97 -11.21 -10.57 5.77
CA TYR A 97 -10.17 -9.84 6.46
C TYR A 97 -10.17 -10.25 7.94
N LYS A 98 -9.06 -10.83 8.41
CA LYS A 98 -8.91 -11.26 9.80
C LYS A 98 -7.69 -10.58 10.40
N GLU A 99 -7.90 -9.77 11.43
CA GLU A 99 -6.84 -9.07 12.15
C GLU A 99 -6.66 -9.66 13.56
N VAL A 100 -5.41 -9.87 13.95
CA VAL A 100 -5.04 -10.23 15.31
C VAL A 100 -3.96 -9.28 15.81
N LYS A 101 -4.32 -8.45 16.79
CA LYS A 101 -3.35 -7.65 17.53
C LYS A 101 -2.54 -8.54 18.48
N LYS A 102 -1.23 -8.57 18.31
CA LYS A 102 -0.27 -9.32 19.12
C LYS A 102 0.45 -8.41 20.11
N LYS A 103 1.21 -9.02 21.02
CA LYS A 103 2.16 -8.33 21.91
C LYS A 103 3.21 -7.57 21.08
N LYS A 104 3.91 -6.62 21.73
CA LYS A 104 4.96 -5.78 21.10
C LYS A 104 4.45 -4.91 19.93
N LYS A 105 3.20 -4.44 20.03
CA LYS A 105 2.59 -3.51 19.06
C LYS A 105 2.73 -4.01 17.61
N ARG A 106 2.35 -5.27 17.42
CA ARG A 106 2.41 -5.99 16.16
C ARG A 106 1.02 -6.47 15.80
N TRP A 107 0.63 -6.34 14.55
CA TRP A 107 -0.62 -6.84 14.00
C TRP A 107 -0.32 -7.91 12.97
N GLU A 108 -1.07 -9.01 13.02
CA GLU A 108 -1.06 -10.06 12.00
C GLU A 108 -2.42 -10.03 11.30
N ILE A 109 -2.41 -9.82 9.99
CA ILE A 109 -3.59 -9.64 9.16
C ILE A 109 -3.56 -10.73 8.08
N THR A 110 -4.67 -11.45 7.94
CA THR A 110 -4.88 -12.43 6.87
C THR A 110 -6.00 -11.94 5.97
N ILE A 111 -5.71 -11.81 4.68
CA ILE A 111 -6.67 -11.44 3.65
C ILE A 111 -6.83 -12.63 2.70
N GLU A 112 -8.07 -13.05 2.46
CA GLU A 112 -8.40 -14.20 1.59
C GLU A 112 -9.38 -13.74 0.52
N PRO A 113 -8.89 -13.29 -0.65
CA PRO A 113 -9.75 -12.92 -1.78
C PRO A 113 -10.36 -14.17 -2.42
N ARG A 114 -11.60 -14.06 -2.90
CA ARG A 114 -12.34 -15.14 -3.57
C ARG A 114 -12.47 -14.94 -5.08
N ASP A 115 -12.16 -13.73 -5.55
CA ASP A 115 -12.24 -13.26 -6.94
C ASP A 115 -10.86 -12.89 -7.53
N ALA A 116 -9.75 -13.15 -6.83
CA ALA A 116 -8.38 -12.82 -7.25
C ALA A 116 -7.64 -13.97 -7.99
N GLY A 117 -8.36 -14.76 -8.78
CA GLY A 117 -7.77 -15.78 -9.66
C GLY A 117 -7.00 -16.89 -8.93
N SER A 118 -5.66 -16.82 -8.94
CA SER A 118 -4.77 -17.82 -8.31
C SER A 118 -4.27 -17.42 -6.92
N VAL A 119 -4.46 -16.16 -6.51
CA VAL A 119 -4.04 -15.67 -5.19
C VAL A 119 -4.97 -16.27 -4.14
N GLN A 120 -4.40 -17.03 -3.21
CA GLN A 120 -5.17 -17.70 -2.16
C GLN A 120 -5.25 -16.85 -0.89
N GLN A 121 -4.11 -16.33 -0.45
CA GLN A 121 -3.98 -15.67 0.84
C GLN A 121 -2.86 -14.62 0.82
N LEU A 122 -3.10 -13.51 1.51
CA LEU A 122 -2.11 -12.50 1.83
C LEU A 122 -1.94 -12.45 3.35
N PHE A 123 -0.71 -12.60 3.82
CA PHE A 123 -0.35 -12.51 5.24
C PHE A 123 0.47 -11.25 5.47
N LEU A 124 -0.15 -10.24 6.05
CA LEU A 124 0.47 -8.96 6.34
C LEU A 124 0.80 -8.88 7.83
N THR A 125 2.06 -8.60 8.16
CA THR A 125 2.50 -8.26 9.51
C THR A 125 2.86 -6.78 9.56
N VAL A 126 2.27 -6.04 10.50
CA VAL A 126 2.48 -4.60 10.65
C VAL A 126 2.96 -4.27 12.06
N PHE A 127 3.93 -3.35 12.17
CA PHE A 127 4.41 -2.80 13.44
C PHE A 127 3.94 -1.35 13.63
N ASP A 128 3.92 -0.85 14.87
CA ASP A 128 3.44 0.50 15.19
C ASP A 128 4.27 1.64 14.57
N ASN A 129 5.52 1.36 14.22
CA ASN A 129 6.41 2.28 13.50
C ASN A 129 6.17 2.31 11.98
N GLY A 130 5.15 1.58 11.50
CA GLY A 130 4.77 1.49 10.10
C GLY A 130 5.59 0.49 9.29
N THR A 131 6.64 -0.14 9.83
CA THR A 131 7.32 -1.23 9.13
C THR A 131 6.37 -2.41 8.97
N ALA A 132 6.42 -3.08 7.83
CA ALA A 132 5.56 -4.21 7.53
C ALA A 132 6.23 -5.26 6.64
N SER A 133 5.72 -6.48 6.71
CA SER A 133 6.06 -7.55 5.79
C SER A 133 4.80 -8.23 5.27
N LEU A 134 4.79 -8.57 3.99
CA LEU A 134 3.68 -9.19 3.30
C LEU A 134 4.14 -10.50 2.69
N ARG A 135 3.45 -11.61 2.95
CA ARG A 135 3.61 -12.86 2.19
C ARG A 135 2.37 -13.11 1.35
N VAL A 136 2.58 -13.40 0.07
CA VAL A 136 1.50 -13.79 -0.85
C VAL A 136 1.63 -15.27 -1.18
N ASN A 137 0.58 -16.02 -0.90
CA ASN A 137 0.43 -17.40 -1.34
C ASN A 137 -0.43 -17.46 -2.60
N ASP A 138 0.09 -18.14 -3.62
CA ASP A 138 -0.55 -18.34 -4.91
C ASP A 138 -0.62 -19.83 -5.23
N ARG A 139 -1.71 -20.29 -5.84
CA ARG A 139 -1.92 -21.71 -6.20
C ARG A 139 -1.01 -22.18 -7.34
N ASN A 140 -0.69 -21.29 -8.26
CA ASN A 140 -0.02 -21.60 -9.52
C ASN A 140 1.48 -21.24 -9.49
N ARG A 141 1.97 -20.69 -8.38
CA ARG A 141 3.35 -20.20 -8.24
C ARG A 141 3.88 -20.40 -6.81
N GLN A 142 5.20 -20.33 -6.63
CA GLN A 142 5.78 -20.31 -5.29
C GLN A 142 5.34 -19.06 -4.53
N SER A 143 5.26 -19.13 -3.20
CA SER A 143 4.97 -17.93 -2.43
C SER A 143 6.13 -16.95 -2.50
N ILE A 144 5.81 -15.67 -2.34
CA ILE A 144 6.76 -14.58 -2.33
C ILE A 144 6.49 -13.70 -1.12
N SER A 145 7.55 -13.14 -0.54
CA SER A 145 7.42 -12.17 0.55
C SER A 145 7.94 -10.80 0.11
N PHE A 146 7.46 -9.76 0.77
CA PHE A 146 7.88 -8.38 0.58
C PHE A 146 8.13 -7.76 1.95
N ASN A 147 9.14 -6.90 2.03
CA ASN A 147 9.25 -5.96 3.15
C ASN A 147 8.97 -4.56 2.64
N GLY A 148 8.41 -3.74 3.52
CA GLY A 148 8.07 -2.36 3.20
C GLY A 148 7.44 -1.65 4.38
N ARG A 149 6.57 -0.69 4.08
CA ARG A 149 5.91 0.13 5.09
C ARG A 149 4.44 0.34 4.78
N VAL A 150 3.65 0.54 5.82
CA VAL A 150 2.27 1.00 5.69
C VAL A 150 2.19 2.51 5.84
N VAL A 151 1.32 3.11 5.03
CA VAL A 151 0.96 4.53 5.09
C VAL A 151 -0.56 4.68 5.04
N ALA A 152 -1.05 5.88 5.35
CA ALA A 152 -2.47 6.18 5.30
C ALA A 152 -3.05 5.85 3.92
N GLY A 153 -4.22 5.21 3.91
CA GLY A 153 -4.95 4.96 2.68
C GLY A 153 -5.44 6.25 2.01
N PRO A 154 -6.01 6.14 0.80
CA PRO A 154 -6.52 7.29 0.07
C PRO A 154 -7.58 8.06 0.89
N PRO A 155 -7.72 9.39 0.69
CA PRO A 155 -8.67 10.22 1.41
C PRO A 155 -10.09 9.67 1.27
N ARG A 156 -10.78 9.48 2.39
CA ARG A 156 -12.22 9.20 2.38
C ARG A 156 -12.96 10.53 2.33
N THR A 157 -13.57 10.87 1.20
CA THR A 157 -14.62 11.88 1.20
C THR A 157 -15.74 11.37 2.10
N LYS A 158 -15.86 11.92 3.31
CA LYS A 158 -17.07 11.75 4.13
C LYS A 158 -18.24 12.20 3.26
N LYS A 159 -19.01 11.27 2.70
CA LYS A 159 -20.35 11.60 2.22
C LYS A 159 -21.12 12.03 3.46
N GLY A 160 -21.34 13.33 3.59
CA GLY A 160 -22.26 13.86 4.60
C GLY A 160 -23.61 13.21 4.37
N PHE A 161 -24.17 12.65 5.44
CA PHE A 161 -25.61 12.50 5.56
C PHE A 161 -26.14 13.77 6.23
#